data_AF-A0AAW6Y503-F1
#
_entry.id   AF-A0AAW6Y503-F1
#
_cell.length_a   1.000
_cell.length_b   1.000
_cell.length_c   1.000
_cell.angle_alpha   90.00
_cell.angle_beta   90.00
_cell.angle_gamma   90.00
#
_symmetry.space_group_name_H-M   'P 1'
#
loop_
_entity.id
_entity.type
_entity.pdbx_description
1 polymer ?
#
loop_
_entity_poly.entity_id
_entity_poly.type
_entity_poly.pdbx_seq_one_letter_code
_entity_poly.pdbx_strand_id
1 'polypeptide(L)'
;EQIRDEVNGCIRLVYDMYSTFGFEKIVVKLSTRPEKRIGSDEMWDRAEADLAVALEENNIPFEYQLGEGAFYGPKIEFTLYDCLDR
;
A
#
# COMPACT_ATOMS: atom_id res chain seq x y z
N GLU A 1 -14.58 8.36 4.69
CA GLU A 1 -14.99 7.37 5.71
C GLU A 1 -14.87 5.97 5.11
N GLN A 2 -15.70 5.58 4.13
CA GLN A 2 -15.67 4.23 3.53
C GLN A 2 -14.33 3.78 2.94
N ILE A 3 -13.55 4.67 2.31
CA ILE A 3 -12.29 4.29 1.65
C ILE A 3 -11.31 3.61 2.62
N ARG A 4 -11.20 4.11 3.86
CA ARG A 4 -10.26 3.56 4.84
C ARG A 4 -10.67 2.16 5.29
N ASP A 5 -11.96 1.97 5.55
CA ASP A 5 -12.50 0.67 5.96
C ASP A 5 -12.32 -0.39 4.87
N GLU A 6 -12.55 0.00 3.61
CA GLU A 6 -12.32 -0.87 2.45
C GLU A 6 -10.84 -1.21 2.28
N VAL A 7 -9.93 -0.24 2.40
CA VAL A 7 -8.48 -0.48 2.34
C VAL A 7 -8.06 -1.44 3.45
N ASN A 8 -8.54 -1.23 4.68
CA ASN A 8 -8.29 -2.14 5.80
C ASN A 8 -8.85 -3.55 5.54
N GLY A 9 -10.02 -3.65 4.89
CA GLY A 9 -10.58 -4.91 4.43
C GLY A 9 -9.70 -5.63 3.40
N CYS A 10 -9.22 -4.90 2.40
CA CYS A 10 -8.31 -5.42 1.39
C CYS A 10 -6.99 -5.91 1.99
N ILE A 11 -6.39 -5.12 2.89
CA ILE A 11 -5.16 -5.51 3.60
C ILE A 11 -5.37 -6.84 4.32
N ARG A 12 -6.45 -6.99 5.10
CA ARG A 12 -6.75 -8.24 5.82
C ARG A 12 -6.91 -9.42 4.86
N LEU A 13 -7.63 -9.24 3.76
CA LEU A 13 -7.80 -10.29 2.74
C LEU A 13 -6.47 -10.72 2.12
N VAL A 14 -5.59 -9.75 1.83
CA VAL A 14 -4.26 -10.01 1.26
C VAL A 14 -3.40 -10.85 2.22
N TYR A 15 -3.33 -10.47 3.50
CA TYR A 15 -2.58 -11.23 4.50
C TYR A 15 -3.17 -12.61 4.79
N ASP A 16 -4.50 -12.74 4.81
CA ASP A 16 -5.16 -14.04 4.97
C ASP A 16 -4.81 -14.99 3.81
N MET A 17 -4.85 -14.48 2.58
CA MET A 17 -4.45 -15.23 1.39
C MET A 17 -2.97 -15.62 1.46
N TYR A 18 -2.07 -14.68 1.76
CA TYR A 18 -0.64 -14.96 1.80
C TYR A 18 -0.27 -15.97 2.89
N SER A 19 -0.87 -15.87 4.07
CA SER A 19 -0.66 -16.84 5.14
C SER A 19 -1.21 -18.23 4.78
N THR A 20 -2.35 -18.31 4.08
CA THR A 20 -2.91 -19.56 3.56
C THR A 20 -1.95 -20.28 2.59
N PHE A 21 -1.16 -19.53 1.82
CA PHE A 21 -0.14 -20.09 0.91
C PHE A 21 1.25 -20.24 1.54
N GLY A 22 1.41 -19.93 2.83
CA GLY A 22 2.68 -20.09 3.55
C GLY A 22 3.72 -18.98 3.31
N PHE A 23 3.30 -17.82 2.83
CA PHE A 23 4.19 -16.66 2.70
C PHE A 23 4.25 -15.87 4.01
N GLU A 24 5.39 -15.95 4.69
CA GLU A 24 5.61 -15.26 5.97
C GLU A 24 6.39 -13.93 5.80
N LYS A 25 7.19 -13.82 4.74
CA LYS A 25 8.04 -12.66 4.47
C LYS A 25 7.41 -11.75 3.43
N ILE A 26 6.74 -10.71 3.92
CA ILE A 26 6.04 -9.71 3.10
C ILE A 26 6.72 -8.35 3.35
N VAL A 27 7.20 -7.72 2.28
CA VAL A 27 7.73 -6.35 2.32
C VAL A 27 6.68 -5.42 1.73
N VAL A 28 6.30 -4.39 2.49
CA VAL A 28 5.26 -3.44 2.09
C VAL A 28 5.87 -2.11 1.74
N LYS A 29 5.42 -1.51 0.63
CA LYS A 29 5.86 -0.18 0.19
C LYS A 29 4.69 0.71 -0.17
N LEU A 30 4.79 1.99 0.17
CA LEU A 30 3.83 3.03 -0.19
C LEU A 30 4.43 3.91 -1.28
N SER A 31 3.94 3.71 -2.51
CA SER A 31 4.35 4.50 -3.68
C SER A 31 3.57 5.80 -3.76
N THR A 32 4.27 6.94 -3.74
CA THR A 32 3.67 8.29 -3.69
C THR A 32 3.72 8.99 -5.05
N ARG A 33 3.12 10.17 -5.14
CA ARG A 33 2.84 10.89 -6.39
C ARG A 33 4.02 10.97 -7.36
N PRO A 34 3.84 10.59 -8.64
CA PRO A 34 4.83 10.83 -9.69
C PRO A 34 4.81 12.30 -10.14
N GLU A 35 5.84 12.70 -10.89
CA GLU A 35 5.93 14.03 -11.48
C GLU A 35 4.77 14.29 -12.47
N LYS A 36 4.42 13.28 -13.27
CA LYS A 36 3.30 13.34 -14.23
C LYS A 36 2.08 12.64 -13.65
N ARG A 37 1.10 13.43 -13.20
CA ARG A 37 -0.12 12.93 -12.56
C ARG A 37 -1.34 13.76 -12.91
N ILE A 38 -2.51 13.15 -12.72
CA ILE A 38 -3.81 13.81 -12.77
C ILE A 38 -4.32 14.05 -11.33
N GLY A 39 -5.25 14.99 -11.17
CA GLY A 39 -5.81 15.36 -9.87
C GLY A 39 -5.05 16.50 -9.19
N SER A 40 -5.65 17.08 -8.15
CA SER A 40 -5.06 18.20 -7.39
C SER A 40 -4.09 17.71 -6.31
N ASP A 41 -3.25 18.62 -5.82
CA ASP A 41 -2.29 18.29 -4.75
C ASP A 41 -3.00 17.88 -3.47
N GLU A 42 -4.12 18.52 -3.15
CA GLU A 42 -4.92 18.19 -1.96
C GLU A 42 -5.55 16.79 -2.05
N MET A 43 -5.95 16.37 -3.26
CA MET A 43 -6.45 15.00 -3.47
C MET A 43 -5.35 13.98 -3.22
N TRP A 44 -4.14 14.28 -3.69
CA TRP A 44 -2.98 13.43 -3.50
C TRP A 44 -2.51 13.41 -2.04
N ASP A 45 -2.46 14.56 -1.36
CA ASP A 45 -2.10 14.67 0.05
C ASP A 45 -3.04 13.81 0.89
N ARG A 46 -4.33 13.91 0.62
CA ARG A 46 -5.35 13.11 1.31
C ARG A 46 -5.18 11.61 1.03
N ALA A 47 -5.01 11.22 -0.22
CA ALA A 47 -4.90 9.81 -0.59
C ALA A 47 -3.64 9.17 -0.01
N GLU A 48 -2.49 9.84 -0.06
CA GLU A 48 -1.24 9.36 0.51
C GLU A 48 -1.34 9.24 2.03
N ALA A 49 -1.95 10.22 2.71
CA ALA A 49 -2.18 10.19 4.15
C ALA A 49 -3.14 9.06 4.54
N ASP A 50 -4.25 8.87 3.81
CA ASP A 50 -5.22 7.83 4.11
C ASP A 50 -4.61 6.41 3.96
N LEU A 51 -3.75 6.18 2.95
CA LEU A 51 -3.05 4.91 2.79
C LEU A 51 -1.97 4.69 3.86
N ALA A 52 -1.22 5.74 4.23
CA ALA A 52 -0.22 5.65 5.30
C ALA A 52 -0.88 5.31 6.65
N VAL A 53 -1.96 6.03 7.00
CA VAL A 53 -2.73 5.79 8.23
C VAL A 53 -3.30 4.38 8.25
N ALA A 54 -3.82 3.86 7.13
CA ALA A 54 -4.31 2.48 7.06
C ALA A 54 -3.18 1.47 7.36
N LEU A 55 -1.97 1.68 6.84
CA LEU A 55 -0.83 0.81 7.15
C LEU A 55 -0.42 0.90 8.63
N GLU A 56 -0.38 2.12 9.19
CA GLU A 56 -0.07 2.37 10.60
C GLU A 56 -1.09 1.74 11.55
N GLU A 57 -2.40 1.88 11.28
CA GLU A 57 -3.49 1.30 12.08
C GLU A 57 -3.42 -0.23 12.13
N ASN A 58 -2.93 -0.87 11.05
CA ASN A 58 -2.73 -2.33 10.99
C ASN A 58 -1.34 -2.75 11.50
N ASN A 59 -0.53 -1.83 12.03
CA ASN A 59 0.85 -2.08 12.50
C ASN A 59 1.74 -2.73 11.42
N ILE A 60 1.53 -2.37 10.16
CA ILE A 60 2.30 -2.89 9.04
C ILE A 60 3.52 -1.98 8.83
N PRO A 61 4.75 -2.48 9.01
CA PRO A 61 5.94 -1.71 8.65
C PRO A 61 6.01 -1.56 7.13
N PHE A 62 6.27 -0.34 6.66
CA PHE A 62 6.37 -0.04 5.23
C PHE A 62 7.46 0.98 4.92
N GLU A 63 7.90 0.99 3.67
CA GLU A 63 8.85 1.98 3.14
C GLU A 63 8.16 2.88 2.10
N TYR A 64 8.56 4.15 2.03
CA TYR A 64 8.08 5.04 0.98
C TYR A 64 8.85 4.85 -0.32
N GLN A 65 8.13 4.83 -1.44
CA GLN A 65 8.69 4.91 -2.78
C GLN A 65 8.24 6.21 -3.45
N LEU A 66 9.08 7.22 -3.34
CA LEU A 66 8.78 8.55 -3.85
C LEU A 66 8.72 8.54 -5.39
N GLY A 67 7.61 9.00 -5.96
CA GLY A 67 7.47 9.13 -7.41
C GLY A 67 7.02 7.88 -8.15
N GLU A 68 6.85 6.75 -7.46
CA GLU A 68 6.51 5.46 -8.06
C GLU A 68 4.99 5.19 -8.08
N GLY A 69 4.18 6.13 -7.61
CA GLY A 69 2.72 6.07 -7.65
C GLY A 69 2.20 6.01 -9.09
N ALA A 70 1.00 5.46 -9.26
CA ALA A 70 0.34 5.49 -10.57
C ALA A 70 -0.01 6.93 -10.95
N PHE A 71 -0.19 7.23 -12.24
CA PHE A 71 -0.53 8.60 -12.67
C PHE A 71 -1.84 9.14 -12.07
N TYR A 72 -2.71 8.25 -11.58
CA TYR A 72 -4.03 8.57 -11.02
C TYR A 72 -4.13 8.44 -9.48
N GLY A 73 -3.07 8.00 -8.79
CA GLY A 73 -3.11 7.88 -7.34
C GLY A 73 -1.96 7.07 -6.74
N PRO A 74 -1.78 7.16 -5.40
CA PRO A 74 -0.79 6.37 -4.68
C PRO A 74 -1.22 4.90 -4.58
N LYS A 75 -0.27 4.00 -4.31
CA LYS A 75 -0.53 2.55 -4.19
C LYS A 75 0.28 1.93 -3.04
N ILE A 76 -0.33 0.93 -2.39
CA ILE A 76 0.35 0.03 -1.47
C ILE A 76 0.80 -1.20 -2.27
N GLU A 77 2.08 -1.52 -2.20
CA GLU A 77 2.67 -2.68 -2.84
C GLU A 77 3.03 -3.73 -1.79
N PHE A 78 2.59 -4.97 -2.02
CA PHE A 78 2.97 -6.13 -1.21
C PHE A 78 3.93 -6.98 -2.03
N THR A 79 5.20 -7.00 -1.64
CA THR A 79 6.23 -7.83 -2.26
C THR A 79 6.39 -9.11 -1.47
N LEU A 80 6.13 -10.23 -2.13
CA LEU A 80 6.39 -11.57 -1.61
C LEU A 80 7.79 -12.02 -2.01
N TYR A 81 8.40 -12.85 -1.18
CA TYR A 81 9.63 -13.55 -1.50
C TYR A 81 9.33 -15.03 -1.68
N ASP A 82 9.77 -15.60 -2.79
CA ASP A 82 9.69 -17.04 -3.00
C ASP A 82 10.72 -17.82 -2.15
N CYS A 83 10.74 -19.15 -2.26
CA CYS A 83 11.68 -20.01 -1.52
C CYS A 83 13.16 -19.80 -1.89
N LEU A 84 13.44 -18.96 -2.88
CA LEU A 84 14.77 -18.57 -3.34
C LEU A 84 15.05 -17.09 -3.02
N ASP A 85 14.24 -16.47 -2.16
CA ASP A 85 14.32 -15.06 -1.75
C ASP A 85 14.30 -14.07 -2.93
N ARG A 86 13.45 -14.33 -3.94
CA ARG A 86 13.25 -13.45 -5.09
C ARG A 86 11.83 -12.92 -5.22
#